data_AF-A0A7C7JST7-F1
#
_entry.id   AF-A0A7C7JST7-F1
#
_cell.length_a   1.000
_cell.length_b   1.000
_cell.length_c   1.000
_cell.angle_alpha   90.00
_cell.angle_beta   90.00
_cell.angle_gamma   90.00
#
_symmetry.space_group_name_H-M   'P 1'
#
loop_
_entity.id
_entity.type
_entity.pdbx_description
1 polymer ?
#
loop_
_entity_poly.entity_id
_entity_poly.type
_entity_poly.pdbx_seq_one_letter_code
_entity_poly.pdbx_strand_id
1 'polypeptide(L)'
;MHKILKIVALVLSLAGIGFLIGILAKGDEAIKAGDNAVVDFMSYVAYVVLFIILLSVIIFVFKNLFSNTGSLKNTLIGIGAFLAVLIVAYAVSGGDTMVYKYGGNPVTEGESHMVGAGLIAFYVLILTAATAMLFSGIKKLIK
;
A
#
# COMPACT_ATOMS: atom_id res chain seq x y z
N MET A 1 -7.32 25.00 3.91
CA MET A 1 -6.85 23.78 4.61
C MET A 1 -6.67 23.93 6.12
N HIS A 2 -6.21 25.07 6.66
CA HIS A 2 -5.89 25.19 8.10
C HIS A 2 -7.07 25.01 9.07
N LYS A 3 -8.30 25.44 8.74
CA LYS A 3 -9.43 25.39 9.70
C LYS A 3 -9.90 23.95 9.97
N ILE A 4 -10.14 23.17 8.92
CA ILE A 4 -10.61 21.77 9.03
C ILE A 4 -9.55 20.87 9.65
N LEU A 5 -8.27 21.02 9.28
CA LEU A 5 -7.21 20.18 9.84
C LEU A 5 -6.98 20.48 11.34
N LYS A 6 -7.11 21.75 11.77
CA LYS A 6 -7.07 22.12 13.19
C LYS A 6 -8.22 21.51 13.98
N ILE A 7 -9.43 21.50 13.42
CA ILE A 7 -10.60 20.90 14.08
C ILE A 7 -10.43 19.38 14.22
N VAL A 8 -9.99 18.69 13.17
CA VAL A 8 -9.73 17.25 13.23
C VAL A 8 -8.62 16.93 14.23
N ALA A 9 -7.53 17.70 14.24
CA ALA A 9 -6.44 17.52 15.20
C ALA A 9 -6.91 17.73 16.66
N LEU A 10 -7.79 18.70 16.90
CA LEU A 10 -8.36 18.96 18.22
C LEU A 10 -9.30 17.84 18.67
N VAL A 11 -10.12 17.29 17.79
CA VAL A 11 -10.99 16.15 18.12
C VAL A 11 -10.15 14.89 18.41
N LEU A 12 -9.11 14.63 17.60
CA LEU A 12 -8.22 13.49 17.81
C LEU A 12 -7.40 13.63 19.09
N SER A 13 -6.96 14.84 19.46
CA SER A 13 -6.24 15.05 20.71
C SER A 13 -7.13 14.85 21.94
N LEU A 14 -8.37 15.34 21.90
CA LEU A 14 -9.36 15.10 22.97
C LEU A 14 -9.71 13.61 23.09
N ALA A 15 -9.88 12.90 21.97
CA ALA A 15 -10.10 11.45 21.97
C ALA A 15 -8.90 10.70 22.55
N GLY A 16 -7.67 11.11 22.20
CA GLY A 16 -6.44 10.53 22.76
C GLY A 16 -6.34 10.70 24.27
N ILE A 17 -6.72 11.87 24.81
CA ILE A 17 -6.78 12.11 26.26
C ILE A 17 -7.83 11.18 26.90
N GLY A 18 -9.00 11.02 26.28
CA GLY A 18 -10.04 10.10 26.75
C GLY A 18 -9.56 8.65 26.80
N PHE A 19 -8.86 8.18 25.77
CA PHE A 19 -8.26 6.84 25.76
C PHE A 19 -7.19 6.67 26.83
N LEU A 20 -6.35 7.69 27.05
CA LEU A 20 -5.32 7.67 28.07
C LEU A 20 -5.92 7.61 29.48
N ILE A 21 -6.94 8.40 29.78
CA ILE A 21 -7.68 8.32 31.05
C ILE A 21 -8.32 6.93 31.22
N GLY A 22 -8.92 6.37 30.16
CA GLY A 22 -9.51 5.04 30.20
C GLY A 22 -8.48 3.93 30.50
N ILE A 23 -7.28 4.03 29.92
CA ILE A 23 -6.17 3.10 30.20
C ILE A 23 -5.69 3.25 31.64
N LEU A 24 -5.47 4.48 32.12
CA LEU A 24 -5.00 4.72 33.49
C LEU A 24 -6.03 4.30 34.54
N ALA A 25 -7.32 4.53 34.30
CA ALA A 25 -8.39 4.17 35.23
C ALA A 25 -8.58 2.64 35.39
N LYS A 26 -8.28 1.86 34.35
CA LYS A 26 -8.35 0.39 34.39
C LYS A 26 -7.00 -0.28 34.64
N GLY A 27 -5.90 0.43 34.46
CA GLY A 27 -4.55 -0.12 34.37
C GLY A 27 -3.96 -0.58 35.70
N ASP A 28 -4.20 0.14 36.79
CA ASP A 28 -3.48 -0.11 38.04
C ASP A 28 -4.09 -1.21 38.92
N GLU A 29 -5.41 -1.40 38.91
CA GLU A 29 -6.07 -2.42 39.73
C GLU A 29 -6.22 -3.77 39.01
N ALA A 30 -6.51 -3.78 37.72
CA ALA A 30 -6.78 -5.03 36.99
C ALA A 30 -5.52 -5.75 36.46
N ILE A 31 -4.37 -5.06 36.26
CA ILE A 31 -3.09 -5.73 35.94
C ILE A 31 -2.57 -6.54 37.15
N LYS A 32 -2.81 -6.06 38.38
CA LYS A 32 -2.34 -6.71 39.61
C LYS A 32 -3.11 -7.99 39.94
N ALA A 33 -4.32 -8.16 39.42
CA ALA A 33 -5.19 -9.31 39.68
C ALA A 33 -4.91 -10.53 38.79
N GLY A 34 -3.97 -10.45 37.83
CA GLY A 34 -3.73 -11.51 36.85
C GLY A 34 -4.87 -11.67 35.82
N ASP A 35 -5.76 -10.69 35.74
CA ASP A 35 -6.90 -10.68 34.84
C ASP A 35 -6.50 -10.06 33.49
N ASN A 36 -6.74 -10.80 32.40
CA ASN A 36 -6.42 -10.36 31.03
C ASN A 36 -7.26 -9.14 30.60
N ALA A 37 -8.24 -8.71 31.41
CA ALA A 37 -9.12 -7.58 31.16
C ALA A 37 -8.40 -6.26 30.80
N VAL A 38 -7.20 -6.00 31.32
CA VAL A 38 -6.44 -4.79 30.94
C VAL A 38 -5.76 -4.93 29.59
N VAL A 39 -5.23 -6.13 29.29
CA VAL A 39 -4.64 -6.45 27.99
C VAL A 39 -5.70 -6.39 26.90
N ASP A 40 -6.91 -6.89 27.19
CA ASP A 40 -8.07 -6.83 26.29
C ASP A 40 -8.53 -5.38 26.06
N PHE A 41 -8.61 -4.57 27.13
CA PHE A 41 -8.98 -3.17 27.00
C PHE A 41 -7.95 -2.36 26.20
N MET A 42 -6.66 -2.58 26.44
CA MET A 42 -5.58 -1.91 25.71
C MET A 42 -5.54 -2.34 24.24
N SER A 43 -5.80 -3.63 23.96
CA SER A 43 -5.93 -4.15 22.59
C SER A 43 -7.12 -3.51 21.85
N TYR A 44 -8.27 -3.36 22.51
CA TYR A 44 -9.43 -2.69 21.93
C TYR A 44 -9.14 -1.23 21.57
N VAL A 45 -8.49 -0.49 22.47
CA VAL A 45 -8.05 0.89 22.20
C VAL A 45 -7.07 0.92 21.02
N ALA A 46 -6.11 -0.01 20.95
CA ALA A 46 -5.17 -0.09 19.84
C ALA A 46 -5.86 -0.34 18.48
N TYR A 47 -6.84 -1.25 18.44
CA TYR A 47 -7.62 -1.51 17.23
C TYR A 47 -8.45 -0.30 16.80
N VAL A 48 -9.05 0.42 17.74
CA VAL A 48 -9.80 1.65 17.46
C VAL A 48 -8.89 2.73 16.88
N VAL A 49 -7.70 2.92 17.46
CA VAL A 49 -6.72 3.89 16.95
C VAL A 49 -6.21 3.48 15.56
N LEU A 50 -5.90 2.20 15.36
CA LEU A 50 -5.47 1.68 14.06
C LEU A 50 -6.55 1.88 12.99
N PHE A 51 -7.82 1.64 13.33
CA PHE A 51 -8.94 1.90 12.45
C PHE A 51 -9.06 3.38 12.08
N ILE A 52 -8.96 4.29 13.06
CA ILE A 52 -8.98 5.74 12.82
C ILE A 52 -7.83 6.16 11.91
N ILE A 53 -6.62 5.61 12.09
CA ILE A 53 -5.46 5.90 11.25
C ILE A 53 -5.72 5.42 9.82
N LEU A 54 -6.13 4.17 9.64
CA LEU A 54 -6.43 3.63 8.31
C LEU A 54 -7.48 4.47 7.59
N LEU A 55 -8.58 4.79 8.28
CA LEU A 55 -9.66 5.59 7.72
C LEU A 55 -9.18 7.01 7.36
N SER A 56 -8.38 7.63 8.22
CA SER A 56 -7.78 8.95 7.97
C SER A 56 -6.84 8.93 6.78
N VAL A 57 -5.98 7.91 6.66
CA VAL A 57 -5.07 7.75 5.53
C VAL A 57 -5.84 7.56 4.23
N ILE A 58 -6.83 6.66 4.20
CA ILE A 58 -7.68 6.42 3.04
C ILE A 58 -8.34 7.73 2.60
N ILE A 59 -9.04 8.42 3.51
CA ILE A 59 -9.71 9.69 3.21
C ILE A 59 -8.70 10.72 2.70
N PHE A 60 -7.54 10.85 3.35
CA PHE A 60 -6.55 11.86 2.98
C PHE A 60 -5.93 11.57 1.61
N VAL A 61 -5.59 10.31 1.33
CA VAL A 61 -5.04 9.88 0.04
C VAL A 61 -6.05 10.17 -1.08
N PHE A 62 -7.29 9.71 -0.95
CA PHE A 62 -8.31 9.94 -1.99
C PHE A 62 -8.66 11.41 -2.12
N LYS A 63 -8.84 12.13 -1.02
CA LYS A 63 -9.11 13.57 -1.05
C LYS A 63 -7.97 14.32 -1.74
N ASN A 64 -6.71 14.04 -1.39
CA ASN A 64 -5.57 14.71 -1.96
C ASN A 64 -5.40 14.37 -3.44
N LEU A 65 -5.63 13.10 -3.81
CA LEU A 65 -5.61 12.63 -5.19
C LEU A 65 -6.66 13.37 -6.03
N PHE A 66 -7.93 13.38 -5.62
CA PHE A 66 -9.01 14.03 -6.38
C PHE A 66 -9.00 15.56 -6.32
N SER A 67 -8.49 16.16 -5.23
CA SER A 67 -8.41 17.62 -5.10
C SER A 67 -7.26 18.23 -5.91
N ASN A 68 -6.25 17.44 -6.28
CA ASN A 68 -5.11 17.89 -7.05
C ASN A 68 -5.10 17.19 -8.41
N THR A 69 -5.66 17.86 -9.41
CA THR A 69 -5.75 17.40 -10.80
C THR A 69 -4.41 16.99 -11.39
N GLY A 70 -3.31 17.64 -10.99
CA GLY A 70 -1.96 17.28 -11.42
C GLY A 70 -1.51 15.93 -10.84
N SER A 71 -1.71 15.73 -9.54
CA SER A 71 -1.39 14.46 -8.87
C SER A 71 -2.26 13.30 -9.37
N LEU A 72 -3.55 13.55 -9.62
CA LEU A 72 -4.47 12.56 -10.20
C LEU A 72 -4.00 12.15 -11.59
N LYS A 73 -3.71 13.13 -12.46
CA LYS A 73 -3.22 12.87 -13.83
C LYS A 73 -1.94 12.04 -13.81
N ASN A 74 -0.95 12.41 -12.99
CA ASN A 74 0.31 11.66 -12.91
C ASN A 74 0.11 10.23 -12.40
N THR A 75 -0.78 10.06 -11.42
CA THR A 75 -1.12 8.73 -10.89
C THR A 75 -1.83 7.88 -11.95
N LEU A 76 -2.79 8.46 -12.68
CA LEU A 76 -3.50 7.79 -13.77
C LEU A 76 -2.55 7.40 -14.91
N ILE A 77 -1.62 8.28 -15.27
CA ILE A 77 -0.57 7.98 -16.27
C ILE A 77 0.31 6.84 -15.78
N GLY A 78 0.73 6.86 -14.51
CA GLY A 78 1.54 5.79 -13.92
C GLY A 78 0.82 4.43 -13.96
N ILE A 79 -0.43 4.39 -13.50
CA ILE A 79 -1.27 3.17 -13.53
C ILE A 79 -1.52 2.72 -14.97
N GLY A 80 -1.86 3.64 -15.87
CA GLY A 80 -2.12 3.34 -17.28
C GLY A 80 -0.89 2.79 -17.99
N ALA A 81 0.29 3.38 -17.77
CA ALA A 81 1.54 2.89 -18.31
C ALA A 81 1.91 1.51 -17.77
N PHE A 82 1.72 1.28 -16.46
CA PHE A 82 1.95 -0.02 -15.85
C PHE A 82 1.00 -1.10 -16.44
N LEU A 83 -0.30 -0.80 -16.53
CA LEU A 83 -1.28 -1.70 -17.14
C LEU A 83 -0.98 -1.97 -18.62
N ALA A 84 -0.54 -0.95 -19.38
CA ALA A 84 -0.14 -1.13 -20.77
C ALA A 84 1.02 -2.13 -20.89
N VAL A 85 2.03 -2.05 -20.01
CA VAL A 85 3.12 -3.02 -19.98
C VAL A 85 2.60 -4.43 -19.67
N LEU A 86 1.69 -4.58 -18.71
CA LEU A 86 1.10 -5.89 -18.38
C LEU A 86 0.31 -6.48 -19.56
N ILE A 87 -0.49 -5.66 -20.25
CA ILE A 87 -1.28 -6.11 -21.41
C ILE A 87 -0.36 -6.55 -22.54
N VAL A 88 0.66 -5.74 -22.85
CA VAL A 88 1.64 -6.08 -23.89
C VAL A 88 2.39 -7.35 -23.51
N ALA A 89 2.88 -7.45 -22.28
CA ALA A 89 3.61 -8.61 -21.78
C ALA A 89 2.76 -9.88 -21.87
N TYR A 90 1.49 -9.83 -21.45
CA TYR A 90 0.57 -10.95 -21.58
C TYR A 90 0.39 -11.35 -23.05
N ALA A 91 0.08 -10.38 -23.92
CA ALA A 91 -0.14 -10.61 -25.35
C ALA A 91 1.07 -11.26 -26.06
N VAL A 92 2.30 -10.98 -25.62
CA VAL A 92 3.52 -11.57 -26.21
C VAL A 92 4.01 -12.84 -25.50
N SER A 93 3.50 -13.16 -24.30
CA SER A 93 4.04 -14.23 -23.45
C SER A 93 3.55 -15.65 -23.75
N GLY A 94 3.10 -15.92 -24.97
CA GLY A 94 2.52 -17.21 -25.38
C GLY A 94 3.38 -17.97 -26.39
N GLY A 95 2.99 -19.21 -26.68
CA GLY A 95 3.61 -20.03 -27.73
C GLY A 95 4.82 -20.84 -27.29
N ASP A 96 5.04 -20.99 -25.98
CA ASP A 96 6.04 -21.92 -25.48
C ASP A 96 5.56 -23.37 -25.65
N THR A 97 6.39 -24.19 -26.28
CA THR A 97 6.09 -25.63 -26.52
C THR A 97 6.58 -26.51 -25.38
N MET A 98 7.30 -25.94 -24.41
CA MET A 98 7.82 -26.66 -23.26
C MET A 98 6.71 -26.96 -22.25
N VAL A 99 6.63 -28.23 -21.84
CA VAL A 99 5.72 -28.64 -20.76
C VAL A 99 6.39 -28.41 -19.41
N TYR A 100 5.99 -27.34 -18.73
CA TYR A 100 6.45 -27.05 -17.38
C TYR A 100 5.81 -27.97 -16.35
N LYS A 101 6.55 -28.29 -15.29
CA LYS A 101 6.08 -29.14 -14.19
C LYS A 101 6.20 -28.42 -12.86
N TYR A 102 5.14 -28.45 -12.06
CA TYR A 102 5.11 -27.97 -10.69
C TYR A 102 4.71 -29.10 -9.75
N GLY A 103 5.57 -29.45 -8.79
CA GLY A 103 5.32 -30.57 -7.88
C GLY A 103 5.18 -31.94 -8.58
N GLY A 104 5.78 -32.11 -9.76
CA GLY A 104 5.70 -33.34 -10.57
C GLY A 104 4.53 -33.38 -11.58
N ASN A 105 3.54 -32.51 -11.45
CA ASN A 105 2.40 -32.42 -12.35
C ASN A 105 2.65 -31.37 -13.45
N PRO A 106 2.18 -31.62 -14.70
CA PRO A 106 2.24 -30.61 -15.76
C PRO A 106 1.40 -29.39 -15.38
N VAL A 107 1.99 -28.20 -15.52
CA VAL A 107 1.34 -26.91 -15.30
C VAL A 107 0.39 -26.63 -16.45
N THR A 108 -0.75 -26.01 -16.17
CA THR A 108 -1.71 -25.66 -17.23
C THR A 108 -1.13 -24.58 -18.15
N GLU A 109 -1.61 -24.54 -19.40
CA GLU A 109 -1.17 -23.55 -20.38
C GLU A 109 -1.40 -22.11 -19.89
N GLY A 110 -2.53 -21.86 -19.21
CA GLY A 110 -2.85 -20.55 -18.63
C GLY A 110 -1.93 -20.12 -17.49
N GLU A 111 -1.57 -21.05 -16.59
CA GLU A 111 -0.62 -20.76 -15.50
C GLU A 111 0.78 -20.46 -16.07
N SER A 112 1.24 -21.26 -17.03
CA SER A 112 2.52 -21.05 -17.71
C SER A 112 2.56 -19.71 -18.43
N HIS A 113 1.48 -19.38 -19.15
CA HIS A 113 1.35 -18.12 -19.87
C HIS A 113 1.38 -16.91 -18.91
N MET A 114 0.68 -16.99 -17.78
CA MET A 114 0.66 -15.91 -16.79
C MET A 114 2.03 -15.69 -16.12
N VAL A 115 2.79 -16.76 -15.89
CA VAL A 115 4.19 -16.67 -15.42
C VAL A 115 5.08 -16.02 -16.49
N GLY A 116 4.96 -16.45 -17.74
CA GLY A 116 5.66 -15.85 -18.87
C GLY A 116 5.36 -14.35 -19.00
N ALA A 117 4.09 -13.96 -18.87
CA ALA A 117 3.64 -12.58 -18.88
C ALA A 117 4.30 -11.77 -17.77
N GLY A 118 4.31 -12.32 -16.55
CA GLY A 118 4.96 -11.70 -15.41
C GLY A 118 6.46 -11.50 -15.63
N LEU A 119 7.13 -12.47 -16.24
CA LEU A 119 8.56 -12.42 -16.51
C LEU A 119 8.89 -11.36 -17.59
N ILE A 120 8.15 -11.33 -18.69
CA ILE A 120 8.31 -10.31 -19.74
C ILE A 120 8.03 -8.91 -19.18
N ALA A 121 6.94 -8.75 -18.42
CA ALA A 121 6.63 -7.48 -17.77
C ALA A 121 7.76 -7.03 -16.84
N PHE A 122 8.31 -7.96 -16.04
CA PHE A 122 9.44 -7.67 -15.16
C PHE A 122 10.68 -7.21 -15.95
N TYR A 123 11.05 -7.90 -17.03
CA TYR A 123 12.19 -7.51 -17.86
C TYR A 123 12.00 -6.15 -18.54
N VAL A 124 10.80 -5.85 -19.03
CA VAL A 124 10.50 -4.54 -19.62
C VAL A 124 10.61 -3.44 -18.55
N LEU A 125 10.02 -3.66 -17.38
CA LEU A 125 10.03 -2.67 -16.30
C LEU A 125 11.43 -2.43 -15.73
N ILE A 126 12.23 -3.48 -15.52
CA ILE A 126 13.58 -3.32 -14.96
C ILE A 126 14.51 -2.61 -15.94
N LEU A 127 14.45 -2.91 -17.24
CA LEU A 127 15.22 -2.19 -18.26
C LEU A 127 14.79 -0.73 -18.36
N THR A 128 13.48 -0.46 -18.33
CA THR A 128 12.93 0.90 -18.35
C THR A 128 13.36 1.68 -17.10
N ALA A 129 13.31 1.06 -15.93
CA ALA A 129 13.72 1.67 -14.67
C ALA A 129 15.23 1.97 -14.67
N ALA A 130 16.06 1.00 -15.05
CA ALA A 130 17.52 1.17 -15.10
C ALA A 130 17.92 2.30 -16.04
N THR A 131 17.36 2.35 -17.25
CA THR A 131 17.63 3.41 -18.24
C THR A 131 17.16 4.78 -17.74
N ALA A 132 15.96 4.87 -17.14
CA ALA A 132 15.45 6.10 -16.56
C ALA A 132 16.33 6.61 -15.40
N MET A 133 16.78 5.70 -14.52
CA MET A 133 17.67 6.02 -13.41
C MET A 133 19.05 6.48 -13.88
N LEU A 134 19.65 5.79 -14.87
CA LEU A 134 20.92 6.19 -15.47
C LEU A 134 20.83 7.57 -16.11
N PHE A 135 19.80 7.80 -16.93
CA PHE A 135 19.57 9.10 -17.55
C PHE A 135 19.36 10.21 -16.51
N SER A 136 18.55 9.96 -15.49
CA SER A 136 18.33 10.92 -14.40
C SER A 136 19.60 11.19 -13.61
N GLY A 137 20.44 10.17 -13.40
CA GLY A 137 21.72 10.28 -12.70
C GLY A 137 22.71 11.14 -13.49
N ILE A 138 22.93 10.82 -14.76
CA ILE A 138 23.84 11.56 -15.65
C ILE A 138 23.39 13.02 -15.80
N LYS A 139 22.10 13.26 -16.04
CA LYS A 139 21.56 14.62 -16.17
C LYS A 139 21.80 15.48 -14.93
N LYS A 140 21.82 14.86 -13.75
CA LYS A 140 22.07 15.54 -12.47
C LYS A 140 23.55 15.81 -12.21
N LEU A 141 24.46 15.13 -12.92
CA LEU A 141 25.91 15.35 -12.85
C LEU A 141 26.39 16.41 -13.84
N ILE A 142 25.70 16.55 -14.98
CA ILE A 142 26.04 17.53 -16.02
C ILE A 142 25.50 18.93 -15.69
N LYS A 143 24.47 19.03 -14.85
CA LYS A 143 23.90 20.30 -14.38
C LYS A 143 24.38 20.63 -12.98
#